data_AF-A0A6C0KQM5-F1
#
_entry.id   AF-A0A6C0KQM5-F1
#
_cell.length_a   1.000
_cell.length_b   1.000
_cell.length_c   1.000
_cell.angle_alpha   90.00
_cell.angle_beta   90.00
_cell.angle_gamma   90.00
#
_symmetry.space_group_name_H-M   'P 1'
#
loop_
_entity.id
_entity.type
_entity.pdbx_description
1 polymer ?
#
loop_
_entity_poly.entity_id
_entity_poly.type
_entity_poly.pdbx_seq_one_letter_code
_entity_poly.pdbx_strand_id
1 'polypeptide(L)'
;MNFQKIILIIAIIVLIIILVLIGIALSKSTNSETWPPVVGECPDYWVDMSGNGEACFNSHSLGKCNIPSENDKATMNFNQAPYNTDNGICSKYKWASNCNITWDGITSGVKNPCDTTTPTS
;
A
#
# COMPACT_ATOMS: atom_id res chain seq x y z
N MET A 1 33.02 -47.48 -4.65
CA MET A 1 31.84 -46.86 -4.01
C MET A 1 30.58 -47.53 -4.57
N ASN A 2 29.62 -47.90 -3.74
CA ASN A 2 28.38 -48.57 -4.20
C ASN A 2 27.47 -47.56 -4.93
N PHE A 3 26.79 -47.97 -6.00
CA PHE A 3 25.94 -47.14 -6.86
C PHE A 3 24.93 -46.29 -6.07
N GLN A 4 24.31 -46.88 -5.04
CA GLN A 4 23.38 -46.20 -4.14
C GLN A 4 24.02 -45.02 -3.38
N LYS A 5 25.28 -45.16 -2.95
CA LYS A 5 26.01 -44.09 -2.25
C LYS A 5 26.33 -42.92 -3.20
N ILE A 6 26.58 -43.20 -4.48
CA ILE A 6 26.84 -42.16 -5.49
C ILE A 6 25.58 -41.33 -5.72
N ILE A 7 24.42 -41.98 -5.87
CA ILE A 7 23.13 -41.28 -6.04
C ILE A 7 22.81 -40.42 -4.83
N LEU A 8 23.02 -40.94 -3.61
CA LEU A 8 22.75 -40.18 -2.37
C LEU A 8 23.60 -38.91 -2.30
N ILE A 9 24.89 -38.98 -2.64
CA ILE A 9 25.80 -37.82 -2.64
C ILE A 9 25.36 -36.80 -3.68
N ILE A 10 25.00 -37.23 -4.89
CA ILE A 10 24.55 -36.32 -5.96
C ILE A 10 23.25 -35.63 -5.55
N ALA A 11 22.28 -36.35 -4.97
CA ALA A 11 21.02 -35.78 -4.52
C ALA A 11 21.21 -34.69 -3.46
N ILE A 12 22.15 -34.89 -2.51
CA ILE A 12 22.48 -33.89 -1.49
C ILE A 12 23.10 -32.64 -2.13
N ILE A 13 24.01 -32.80 -3.09
CA ILE A 13 24.65 -31.66 -3.78
C ILE A 13 23.61 -30.85 -4.56
N VAL A 14 22.74 -31.52 -5.32
CA VAL A 14 21.66 -30.86 -6.07
C VAL A 14 20.71 -30.12 -5.12
N LEU A 15 20.35 -30.74 -3.99
CA LEU A 15 19.50 -30.12 -2.99
C LEU A 15 20.14 -28.83 -2.43
N ILE A 16 21.43 -28.87 -2.08
CA ILE A 16 22.16 -27.70 -1.58
C ILE A 16 22.16 -26.58 -2.63
N ILE A 17 22.40 -26.90 -3.91
CA ILE A 17 22.39 -25.91 -5.00
C ILE A 17 21.01 -25.23 -5.12
N ILE A 18 19.93 -26.01 -5.10
CA ILE A 18 18.55 -25.46 -5.17
C ILE A 18 18.28 -24.53 -3.98
N LEU A 19 18.67 -24.92 -2.76
CA LEU A 19 18.47 -24.10 -1.58
C LEU A 19 19.25 -22.77 -1.64
N VAL A 20 20.48 -22.79 -2.16
CA VAL A 20 21.28 -21.56 -2.37
C VAL A 20 20.61 -20.63 -3.37
N LEU A 21 20.09 -21.15 -4.50
CA LEU A 21 19.38 -20.34 -5.49
C LEU A 21 18.12 -19.70 -4.93
N ILE A 22 17.32 -20.45 -4.17
CA ILE A 22 16.13 -19.92 -3.47
C ILE A 22 16.53 -18.84 -2.48
N GLY A 23 17.59 -19.05 -1.69
CA GLY A 23 18.09 -18.07 -0.73
C GLY A 23 18.50 -16.74 -1.38
N ILE A 24 19.20 -16.79 -2.51
CA ILE A 24 19.58 -15.60 -3.28
C ILE A 24 18.35 -14.89 -3.84
N ALA A 25 17.40 -15.65 -4.43
CA ALA A 25 16.18 -15.08 -4.99
C ALA A 25 15.35 -14.34 -3.93
N LEU A 26 15.20 -14.94 -2.74
CA LEU A 26 14.49 -14.33 -1.61
C LEU A 26 15.23 -13.09 -1.07
N SER A 27 16.56 -13.17 -0.93
CA SER A 27 17.38 -12.05 -0.45
C SER A 27 17.33 -10.84 -1.40
N LYS A 28 17.11 -11.05 -2.69
CA LYS A 28 16.98 -9.95 -3.66
C LYS A 28 15.59 -9.31 -3.62
N SER A 29 14.56 -10.08 -3.25
CA SER A 29 13.16 -9.64 -3.26
C SER A 29 12.78 -8.63 -2.17
N THR A 30 13.58 -8.46 -1.12
CA THR A 30 13.18 -7.67 0.07
C THR A 30 13.57 -6.18 0.01
N ASN A 31 14.27 -5.72 -1.03
CA ASN A 31 14.95 -4.42 -1.00
C ASN A 31 14.31 -3.32 -1.88
N SER A 32 13.17 -3.55 -2.52
CA SER A 32 12.57 -2.57 -3.45
C SER A 32 11.09 -2.28 -3.23
N GLU A 33 10.44 -2.87 -2.23
CA GLU A 33 9.03 -2.59 -1.97
C GLU A 33 8.90 -1.36 -1.07
N THR A 34 8.50 -0.24 -1.65
CA THR A 34 8.13 0.96 -0.91
C THR A 34 6.85 0.68 -0.14
N TRP A 35 6.94 0.63 1.18
CA TRP A 35 5.77 0.42 2.04
C TRP A 35 4.88 1.68 2.09
N PRO A 36 3.55 1.53 2.01
CA PRO A 36 2.80 0.29 1.76
C PRO A 36 2.69 -0.04 0.26
N PRO A 37 2.63 -1.34 -0.09
CA PRO A 37 2.60 -1.79 -1.48
C PRO A 37 1.28 -1.46 -2.20
N VAL A 38 0.20 -1.25 -1.44
CA VAL A 38 -1.12 -0.88 -1.96
C VAL A 38 -1.73 0.16 -1.02
N VAL A 39 -2.20 1.26 -1.58
CA VAL A 39 -2.97 2.29 -0.88
C VAL A 39 -4.37 2.32 -1.49
N GLY A 40 -5.41 2.31 -0.65
CA GLY A 40 -6.78 2.39 -1.14
C GLY A 40 -7.07 3.73 -1.84
N GLU A 41 -7.94 3.72 -2.84
CA GLU A 41 -8.34 4.96 -3.55
C GLU A 41 -9.24 5.88 -2.70
N CYS A 42 -9.93 5.30 -1.72
CA CYS A 42 -10.75 5.99 -0.73
C CYS A 42 -10.18 5.78 0.69
N PRO A 43 -10.56 6.65 1.65
CA PRO A 43 -10.19 6.46 3.05
C PRO A 43 -10.69 5.15 3.66
N ASP A 44 -10.14 4.78 4.81
CA ASP A 44 -10.49 3.52 5.47
C ASP A 44 -11.98 3.48 5.82
N TYR A 45 -12.64 2.35 5.54
CA TYR A 45 -14.08 2.14 5.73
C TYR A 45 -15.00 3.03 4.87
N TRP A 46 -14.46 3.72 3.87
CA TRP A 46 -15.26 4.39 2.86
C TRP A 46 -15.55 3.44 1.70
N VAL A 47 -16.69 3.64 1.05
CA VAL A 47 -17.11 2.84 -0.09
C VAL A 47 -16.78 3.61 -1.37
N ASP A 48 -15.95 3.01 -2.22
CA ASP A 48 -15.73 3.53 -3.56
C ASP A 48 -16.91 3.14 -4.46
N MET A 49 -17.75 4.11 -4.83
CA MET A 49 -18.91 3.86 -5.69
C MET A 49 -18.56 3.85 -7.18
N SER A 50 -17.35 4.27 -7.57
CA SER A 50 -16.90 4.34 -8.97
C SER A 50 -15.75 3.38 -9.29
N GLY A 51 -15.05 2.88 -8.28
CA GLY A 51 -13.91 1.94 -8.39
C GLY A 51 -12.57 2.59 -8.73
N ASN A 52 -12.50 3.92 -8.71
CA ASN A 52 -11.32 4.72 -9.06
C ASN A 52 -11.09 5.91 -8.09
N GLY A 53 -11.79 5.97 -6.96
CA GLY A 53 -11.71 7.08 -6.00
C GLY A 53 -12.44 8.36 -6.41
N GLU A 54 -13.19 8.36 -7.51
CA GLU A 54 -13.98 9.51 -7.96
C GLU A 54 -15.25 9.73 -7.12
N ALA A 55 -15.79 8.67 -6.53
CA ALA A 55 -17.01 8.73 -5.71
C ALA A 55 -16.85 7.96 -4.39
N CYS A 56 -16.02 8.48 -3.50
CA CYS A 56 -15.83 7.90 -2.17
C CYS A 56 -16.96 8.32 -1.22
N PHE A 57 -17.72 7.33 -0.72
CA PHE A 57 -18.85 7.51 0.18
C PHE A 57 -18.49 7.14 1.62
N ASN A 58 -18.69 8.08 2.54
CA ASN A 58 -18.46 7.90 3.98
C ASN A 58 -19.63 7.17 4.64
N SER A 59 -19.74 5.87 4.39
CA SER A 59 -20.87 5.04 4.83
C SER A 59 -21.09 4.98 6.35
N HIS A 60 -20.07 5.36 7.13
CA HIS A 60 -20.08 5.30 8.60
C HIS A 60 -20.00 6.69 9.26
N SER A 61 -20.10 7.78 8.49
CA SER A 61 -20.04 9.16 9.01
C SER A 61 -18.79 9.42 9.87
N LEU A 62 -17.64 8.91 9.42
CA LEU A 62 -16.36 9.05 10.11
C LEU A 62 -15.78 10.47 9.95
N GLY A 63 -15.06 10.93 10.96
CA GLY A 63 -14.40 12.23 10.92
C GLY A 63 -15.39 13.40 10.94
N LYS A 64 -15.04 14.48 10.23
CA LYS A 64 -15.78 15.75 10.24
C LYS A 64 -16.22 16.23 8.86
N CYS A 65 -15.69 15.65 7.79
CA CYS A 65 -15.96 16.06 6.41
C CYS A 65 -16.83 15.04 5.70
N ASN A 66 -17.57 15.51 4.67
CA ASN A 66 -18.34 14.65 3.77
C ASN A 66 -19.23 13.65 4.53
N ILE A 67 -19.88 14.15 5.59
CA ILE A 67 -20.83 13.39 6.39
C ILE A 67 -22.13 13.31 5.60
N PRO A 68 -22.59 12.10 5.24
CA PRO A 68 -23.81 11.96 4.44
C PRO A 68 -25.06 12.36 5.23
N SER A 69 -26.06 12.81 4.49
CA SER A 69 -27.41 13.10 4.97
C SER A 69 -28.43 12.28 4.18
N GLU A 70 -29.70 12.25 4.61
CA GLU A 70 -30.75 11.41 3.99
C GLU A 70 -30.88 11.59 2.48
N ASN A 71 -30.60 12.79 1.95
CA ASN A 71 -30.77 13.13 0.54
C ASN A 71 -29.45 13.39 -0.20
N ASP A 72 -28.32 13.38 0.51
CA ASP A 72 -27.02 13.66 -0.06
C ASP A 72 -25.97 12.72 0.52
N LYS A 73 -25.43 11.85 -0.36
CA LYS A 73 -24.34 10.94 -0.01
C LYS A 73 -23.04 11.69 0.29
N ALA A 74 -22.93 12.96 -0.07
CA ALA A 74 -21.78 13.83 0.18
C ALA A 74 -20.44 13.21 -0.29
N THR A 75 -20.45 12.51 -1.43
CA THR A 75 -19.27 11.78 -1.92
C THR A 75 -18.09 12.70 -2.16
N MET A 76 -16.89 12.21 -1.86
CA MET A 76 -15.64 12.92 -2.13
C MET A 76 -14.95 12.35 -3.37
N ASN A 77 -14.49 13.23 -4.25
CA ASN A 77 -13.75 12.87 -5.44
C ASN A 77 -12.24 13.11 -5.20
N PHE A 78 -11.48 12.00 -5.09
CA PHE A 78 -10.03 11.98 -5.01
C PHE A 78 -9.36 11.66 -6.35
N ASN A 79 -10.14 11.38 -7.40
CA ASN A 79 -9.66 11.22 -8.77
C ASN A 79 -9.67 12.54 -9.55
N GLN A 80 -9.27 13.62 -8.88
CA GLN A 80 -9.15 14.94 -9.48
C GLN A 80 -8.04 15.73 -8.81
N ALA A 81 -7.57 16.79 -9.47
CA ALA A 81 -6.60 17.69 -8.87
C ALA A 81 -7.18 18.31 -7.58
N PRO A 82 -6.38 18.47 -6.50
CA PRO A 82 -4.96 18.18 -6.41
C PRO A 82 -4.60 16.72 -6.04
N TYR A 83 -5.58 15.87 -5.77
CA TYR A 83 -5.39 14.54 -5.17
C TYR A 83 -4.79 13.47 -6.09
N ASN A 84 -4.93 13.62 -7.41
CA ASN A 84 -4.38 12.71 -8.41
C ASN A 84 -3.16 13.29 -9.17
N THR A 85 -2.47 14.25 -8.58
CA THR A 85 -1.25 14.89 -9.12
C THR A 85 0.01 14.36 -8.44
N ASP A 86 1.20 14.81 -8.85
CA ASP A 86 2.48 14.42 -8.22
C ASP A 86 2.52 14.68 -6.70
N ASN A 87 1.86 15.75 -6.23
CA ASN A 87 1.70 16.07 -4.80
C ASN A 87 0.38 15.52 -4.21
N GLY A 88 -0.24 14.56 -4.89
CA GLY A 88 -1.55 14.00 -4.58
C GLY A 88 -1.60 13.34 -3.22
N ILE A 89 -0.57 12.55 -2.86
CA ILE A 89 -0.49 11.86 -1.57
C ILE A 89 -0.44 12.86 -0.41
N CYS A 90 0.38 13.92 -0.52
CA CYS A 90 0.41 14.99 0.48
C CYS A 90 -0.94 15.74 0.56
N SER A 91 -1.60 15.94 -0.57
CA SER A 91 -2.92 16.59 -0.61
C SER A 91 -4.00 15.73 0.06
N LYS A 92 -4.01 14.41 -0.21
CA LYS A 92 -4.86 13.42 0.46
C LYS A 92 -4.57 13.39 1.97
N TYR A 93 -3.29 13.39 2.38
CA TYR A 93 -2.88 13.43 3.79
C TYR A 93 -3.39 14.68 4.51
N LYS A 94 -3.20 15.86 3.93
CA LYS A 94 -3.68 17.13 4.51
C LYS A 94 -5.19 17.14 4.65
N TRP A 95 -5.91 16.73 3.62
CA TRP A 95 -7.37 16.64 3.66
C TRP A 95 -7.82 15.67 4.77
N ALA A 96 -7.28 14.45 4.79
CA ALA A 96 -7.68 13.43 5.75
C ALA A 96 -7.36 13.84 7.20
N SER A 97 -6.17 14.41 7.43
CA SER A 97 -5.76 14.94 8.73
C SER A 97 -6.68 16.07 9.21
N ASN A 98 -7.00 17.02 8.33
CA ASN A 98 -7.92 18.13 8.65
C ASN A 98 -9.34 17.63 8.94
N CYS A 99 -9.76 16.59 8.24
CA CYS A 99 -11.08 15.98 8.38
C CYS A 99 -11.14 14.93 9.51
N ASN A 100 -10.04 14.66 10.21
CA ASN A 100 -9.92 13.62 11.23
C ASN A 100 -10.37 12.24 10.72
N ILE A 101 -9.90 11.89 9.52
CA ILE A 101 -10.17 10.63 8.83
C ILE A 101 -8.86 9.82 8.76
N THR A 102 -8.96 8.52 9.02
CA THR A 102 -7.86 7.59 8.80
C THR A 102 -7.86 7.06 7.38
N TRP A 103 -6.66 6.91 6.83
CA TRP A 103 -6.43 6.34 5.52
C TRP A 103 -5.10 5.60 5.55
N ASP A 104 -5.17 4.28 5.47
CA ASP A 104 -3.99 3.41 5.53
C ASP A 104 -3.05 3.71 4.37
N GLY A 105 -1.76 3.87 4.69
CA GLY A 105 -0.75 4.28 3.73
C GLY A 105 -0.72 5.75 3.37
N ILE A 106 -1.63 6.56 3.92
CA ILE A 106 -1.60 8.02 3.78
C ILE A 106 -1.42 8.65 5.16
N THR A 107 -2.39 8.52 6.07
CA THR A 107 -2.32 9.11 7.42
C THR A 107 -1.82 8.14 8.48
N SER A 108 -1.85 6.84 8.21
CA SER A 108 -1.40 5.78 9.12
C SER A 108 -0.43 4.83 8.43
N GLY A 109 0.45 4.19 9.20
CA GLY A 109 1.40 3.21 8.68
C GLY A 109 2.57 3.78 7.86
N VAL A 110 2.64 5.11 7.67
CA VAL A 110 3.69 5.81 6.92
C VAL A 110 4.15 7.09 7.63
N LYS A 111 5.33 7.58 7.25
CA LYS A 111 5.76 8.94 7.59
C LYS A 111 4.90 9.96 6.85
N ASN A 112 4.78 11.17 7.39
CA ASN A 112 4.08 12.27 6.76
C ASN A 112 4.57 12.48 5.31
N PRO A 113 3.74 12.25 4.30
CA PRO A 113 4.14 12.31 2.89
C PRO A 113 4.38 13.74 2.40
N CYS A 114 4.05 14.76 3.22
CA CYS A 114 4.36 16.15 2.93
C CYS A 114 5.75 16.58 3.39
N ASP A 115 6.44 15.78 4.23
CA ASP A 115 7.76 16.12 4.72
C ASP A 115 8.79 15.81 3.64
N THR A 116 9.23 16.85 2.92
CA THR A 116 10.23 16.75 1.84
C THR A 116 11.65 16.51 2.36
N THR A 117 11.82 16.03 3.59
CA THR A 117 13.13 15.56 4.05
C THR A 117 13.39 14.21 3.37
N THR A 118 13.92 14.27 2.16
CA THR A 118 14.39 13.13 1.38
C THR A 118 15.20 12.21 2.30
N PRO A 119 14.79 10.95 2.54
CA PRO A 119 15.72 9.98 3.09
C PRO A 119 16.76 9.80 1.98
N THR A 120 17.93 10.39 2.20
CA THR A 120 19.13 10.07 1.43
C THR A 120 19.37 8.58 1.67
N SER A 121 18.97 7.77 0.71
CA SER A 121 19.38 6.39 0.53
C SER A 121 20.87 6.33 0.19
#